data_AF-A0A0Q3R1V5-F1
#
_entry.id   AF-A0A0Q3R1V5-F1
#
_cell.length_a   1.000
_cell.length_b   1.000
_cell.length_c   1.000
_cell.angle_alpha   90.00
_cell.angle_beta   90.00
_cell.angle_gamma   90.00
#
_symmetry.space_group_name_H-M   'P 1'
#
loop_
_entity.id
_entity.type
_entity.pdbx_description
1 polymer ?
#
loop_
_entity_poly.entity_id
_entity_poly.type
_entity_poly.pdbx_seq_one_letter_code
_entity_poly.pdbx_strand_id
1 'polypeptide(L)' 'VWAGPLSGGRVAVVLWNRGSDEASITASWSSIGLNASTVVDAHNLWTDEVTSSVQGELEETVDTHACKMYVLTPK' A
#
# COMPACT_ATOMS: atom_id res chain seq x y z
N VAL A 1 -2.81 8.89 0.06
CA VAL A 1 -2.75 7.56 0.71
C VAL A 1 -3.81 7.49 1.80
N TRP A 2 -4.60 6.43 1.82
CA TRP A 2 -5.51 6.11 2.94
C TRP A 2 -5.06 4.78 3.54
N ALA A 3 -5.16 4.63 4.85
CA ALA A 3 -4.79 3.39 5.53
C ALA A 3 -5.72 3.10 6.71
N GLY A 4 -5.90 1.81 7.02
CA GLY A 4 -6.70 1.37 8.17
C GLY A 4 -6.24 0.02 8.69
N PRO A 5 -6.23 -0.19 10.02
CA PRO A 5 -5.85 -1.46 10.62
C PRO A 5 -6.90 -2.54 10.33
N LEU A 6 -6.42 -3.77 10.13
CA LEU A 6 -7.23 -4.98 9.99
C LEU A 6 -6.87 -5.97 11.10
N SER A 7 -7.63 -7.07 11.19
CA SER A 7 -7.31 -8.18 12.07
C SER A 7 -5.95 -8.81 11.75
N GLY A 8 -5.27 -9.32 12.79
CA GLY A 8 -3.97 -9.99 12.64
C GLY A 8 -2.79 -9.05 12.39
N GLY A 9 -2.91 -7.76 12.77
CA GLY A 9 -1.84 -6.77 12.59
C GLY A 9 -1.64 -6.32 11.13
N ARG A 10 -2.54 -6.73 10.23
CA ARG A 10 -2.54 -6.35 8.83
C ARG A 10 -3.02 -4.90 8.66
N VAL A 11 -2.69 -4.29 7.53
CA VAL A 11 -3.10 -2.93 7.20
C VAL A 11 -3.69 -2.90 5.80
N ALA A 12 -4.89 -2.34 5.65
CA ALA A 12 -5.44 -2.00 4.34
C ALA A 12 -4.86 -0.65 3.89
N VAL A 13 -4.43 -0.54 2.64
CA VAL A 13 -3.88 0.68 2.04
C VAL A 13 -4.57 0.97 0.72
N VAL A 14 -4.93 2.23 0.49
CA VAL A 14 -5.38 2.72 -0.81
C VAL A 14 -4.46 3.86 -1.27
N LEU A 15 -3.85 3.66 -2.44
CA LEU A 15 -3.11 4.67 -3.19
C LEU A 15 -4.08 5.27 -4.20
N TRP A 16 -4.61 6.45 -3.90
CA TRP A 16 -5.63 7.12 -4.72
C TRP A 16 -5.05 8.36 -5.38
N ASN A 17 -4.94 8.31 -6.70
CA ASN A 17 -4.59 9.47 -7.50
C ASN A 17 -5.86 10.29 -7.79
N ARG A 18 -5.88 11.53 -7.30
CA ARG A 18 -6.99 12.49 -7.51
C ARG A 18 -6.66 13.52 -8.59
N GLY A 19 -5.48 13.45 -9.19
CA GLY A 19 -4.99 14.37 -10.21
C GLY A 19 -5.38 13.94 -11.63
N SER A 20 -5.16 14.87 -12.55
CA SER A 20 -5.41 14.75 -13.99
C SER A 20 -4.34 13.97 -14.76
N ASP A 21 -3.23 13.65 -14.11
CA ASP A 21 -2.06 13.01 -14.72
C ASP A 21 -1.68 11.75 -13.93
N GLU A 22 -0.95 10.85 -14.59
CA GLU A 22 -0.31 9.72 -13.92
C GLU A 22 0.65 10.22 -12.83
N ALA A 23 0.67 9.57 -11.67
CA ALA A 23 1.52 9.96 -10.55
C ALA A 23 2.07 8.75 -9.81
N SER A 24 3.33 8.85 -9.36
CA SER A 24 3.87 7.92 -8.36
C SER A 24 3.35 8.31 -6.97
N ILE A 25 2.83 7.34 -6.23
CA ILE A 25 2.29 7.53 -4.89
C ILE A 25 2.98 6.54 -3.94
N THR A 26 3.60 7.08 -2.89
CA THR A 26 4.31 6.30 -1.87
C THR A 26 3.52 6.23 -0.57
N ALA A 27 3.32 5.02 -0.04
CA ALA A 27 2.84 4.77 1.32
C ALA A 27 4.00 4.33 2.22
N SER A 28 4.60 5.27 2.93
CA SER A 28 5.62 4.97 3.93
C SER A 28 5.01 4.37 5.20
N TRP A 29 5.67 3.38 5.80
CA TRP A 29 5.17 2.64 6.98
C TRP A 29 4.82 3.54 8.16
N SER A 30 5.65 4.56 8.41
CA SER A 30 5.43 5.57 9.46
C SER A 30 4.12 6.34 9.32
N SER A 31 3.58 6.45 8.11
CA SER A 31 2.33 7.17 7.80
C SER A 31 1.09 6.27 7.82
N ILE A 32 1.27 4.95 7.81
CA ILE A 32 0.16 3.98 7.70
C ILE A 32 0.05 3.03 8.90
N GLY A 33 0.77 3.31 9.99
CA GLY A 33 0.68 2.54 11.23
C GLY A 33 1.52 1.28 11.28
N LEU A 34 2.57 1.17 10.45
CA LEU A 34 3.57 0.11 10.50
C LEU A 34 4.90 0.64 11.04
N ASN A 35 5.69 -0.23 11.69
CA ASN A 35 7.06 0.13 12.06
C ASN A 35 7.93 0.17 10.80
N ALA A 36 8.87 1.11 10.71
CA ALA A 36 9.73 1.28 9.52
C ALA A 36 10.53 0.02 9.15
N SER A 37 10.87 -0.83 10.11
CA SER A 37 11.57 -2.10 9.90
C SER A 37 10.65 -3.28 9.60
N THR A 38 9.32 -3.12 9.66
CA THR A 38 8.39 -4.22 9.38
C THR A 38 8.49 -4.66 7.93
N VAL A 39 8.71 -5.96 7.74
CA VAL A 39 8.64 -6.63 6.44
C VAL A 39 7.23 -7.18 6.27
N VAL A 40 6.60 -6.92 5.13
CA VAL A 40 5.24 -7.38 4.82
C VAL A 40 5.21 -8.12 3.49
N ASP A 41 4.18 -8.92 3.29
CA ASP A 41 3.69 -9.26 1.96
C ASP A 41 2.59 -8.26 1.57
N ALA A 42 2.71 -7.66 0.39
CA ALA A 42 1.76 -6.70 -0.15
C ALA A 42 0.88 -7.39 -1.19
N HIS A 43 -0.40 -7.60 -0.87
CA HIS A 43 -1.38 -8.23 -1.75
C HIS A 43 -2.21 -7.17 -2.46
N ASN A 44 -2.08 -7.05 -3.78
CA ASN A 44 -2.90 -6.17 -4.61
C ASN A 44 -4.29 -6.77 -4.79
N LEU A 45 -5.32 -6.08 -4.32
CA LEU A 45 -6.68 -6.61 -4.32
C LEU A 45 -7.36 -6.56 -5.70
N TRP A 46 -6.81 -5.81 -6.65
CA TRP A 46 -7.35 -5.72 -8.01
C TRP A 46 -6.74 -6.75 -8.95
N THR A 47 -5.43 -7.02 -8.83
CA THR A 47 -4.72 -7.97 -9.70
C THR A 47 -4.55 -9.35 -9.08
N ASP A 48 -4.84 -9.49 -7.78
CA ASP A 48 -4.58 -10.68 -6.97
C ASP A 48 -3.09 -11.05 -6.84
N GLU A 49 -2.19 -10.16 -7.26
CA GLU A 49 -0.75 -10.35 -7.17
C GLU A 49 -0.24 -10.08 -5.76
N VAL A 50 0.74 -10.87 -5.32
CA VAL A 50 1.40 -10.72 -4.03
C VAL A 50 2.87 -10.40 -4.24
N THR A 51 3.29 -9.21 -3.80
CA THR A 51 4.70 -8.84 -3.72
C THR A 51 5.21 -9.14 -2.32
N SER A 52 6.11 -10.11 -2.22
CA SER A 52 6.62 -10.55 -0.93
C SER A 52 7.79 -9.70 -0.42
N SER A 53 7.94 -9.64 0.90
CA SER A 53 9.11 -9.04 1.55
C SER A 53 9.31 -7.53 1.28
N VAL A 54 8.21 -6.77 1.17
CA VAL A 54 8.24 -5.31 1.05
C VAL A 54 8.55 -4.70 2.42
N GLN A 55 9.40 -3.67 2.46
CA GLN A 55 9.84 -3.05 3.72
C GLN A 55 9.96 -1.53 3.58
N GLY A 56 9.59 -0.81 4.64
CA GLY A 56 9.74 0.63 4.76
C GLY A 56 8.64 1.42 4.05
N GLU A 57 8.34 1.06 2.80
CA GLU A 57 7.31 1.72 1.99
C GLU A 57 6.80 0.86 0.84
N LEU A 58 5.66 1.26 0.28
CA LEU A 58 5.12 0.77 -0.98
C LEU A 58 4.92 1.96 -1.92
N GLU A 59 5.64 1.96 -3.05
CA GLU A 59 5.53 2.97 -4.11
C GLU A 59 4.90 2.35 -5.35
N GLU A 60 3.91 3.04 -5.92
CA GLU A 60 3.26 2.60 -7.14
C GLU A 60 2.91 3.79 -8.05
N THR A 61 3.06 3.56 -9.34
CA THR A 61 2.50 4.43 -10.38
C THR A 61 0.99 4.19 -10.47
N VAL A 62 0.20 5.27 -10.37
CA VAL A 62 -1.27 5.23 -10.40
C VAL A 62 -1.78 6.19 -11.47
N ASP A 63 -2.58 5.67 -12.41
CA ASP A 63 -3.20 6.45 -13.49
C ASP A 63 -4.07 7.60 -12.96
N THR A 64 -4.38 8.56 -13.84
CA THR A 64 -5.28 9.67 -13.51
C THR A 64 -6.62 9.16 -12.98
N HIS A 65 -7.06 9.75 -11.86
CA HIS A 65 -8.30 9.40 -11.17
C HIS A 65 -8.45 7.92 -10.75
N ALA A 66 -7.37 7.12 -10.82
CA ALA A 66 -7.39 5.71 -10.48
C ALA A 66 -6.95 5.45 -9.02
N CYS A 67 -7.09 4.20 -8.59
CA CYS A 67 -6.54 3.76 -7.31
C CYS A 67 -5.96 2.35 -7.38
N LYS A 68 -4.97 2.09 -6.52
CA LYS A 68 -4.51 0.75 -6.20
C LYS A 68 -4.80 0.45 -4.73
N MET A 69 -5.25 -0.77 -4.45
CA MET A 69 -5.62 -1.18 -3.09
C MET A 69 -4.83 -2.42 -2.69
N TYR A 70 -4.31 -2.39 -1.46
CA TYR A 70 -3.47 -3.44 -0.92
C TYR A 70 -3.93 -3.88 0.46
N VAL A 71 -3.71 -5.17 0.76
CA VAL A 71 -3.59 -5.64 2.15
C VAL A 71 -2.12 -5.95 2.41
N LEU A 72 -1.56 -5.27 3.41
CA LEU A 72 -0.21 -5.49 3.89
C LEU A 72 -0.25 -6.46 5.06
N THR A 73 0.45 -7.58 4.94
CA THR A 73 0.53 -8.63 5.97
C THR A 73 1.94 -8.70 6.53
N PRO A 74 2.18 -8.26 7.79
CA PRO A 74 3.47 -8.42 8.44
C PRO A 74 3.94 -9.88 8.50
N LYS A 75 5.24 -10.08 8.34
CA LYS A 75 5.92 -11.38 8.57
C LYS A 75 6.26 -11.60 10.03
#